data_AF-A0A5D2AE10-F1
#
_entry.id   AF-A0A5D2AE10-F1
#
_cell.length_a   1.000
_cell.length_b   1.000
_cell.length_c   1.000
_cell.angle_alpha   90.00
_cell.angle_beta   90.00
_cell.angle_gamma   90.00
#
_symmetry.space_group_name_H-M   'P 1'
#
loop_
_entity.id
_entity.type
_entity.pdbx_description
1 polymer ?
#
loop_
_entity_poly.entity_id
_entity_poly.type
_entity_poly.pdbx_seq_one_letter_code
_entity_poly.pdbx_strand_id
1 'polypeptide(L)'
;MFLLSIKFLIVAFFLSQNILQTCQQLPISKNFFQIELTQATGPESIAFDCKNEGPYVGVSDGRILKWQGSNLGWKEFAITSPNRQILFSAITFDRSGRLLKYDPRTKEVSVMYKGLAFPNGVALSKDHSFLLVAESIKMRILKFKVQDGGKGYVPEQLVQLSRIPDNIKSNEKGEFWVALNTGRESIQTDWLGFSIDPIGVKYDQDGKVLKQLDGNGGLTFNSVSEILEFNGTLYLGSVVKPYLGIFYA
;
A
#
# COMPACT_ATOMS: atom_id res chain seq x y z
N MET A 1 13.24 38.23 -50.80
CA MET A 1 12.03 38.48 -50.00
C MET A 1 11.41 37.12 -49.69
N PHE A 2 11.54 36.67 -48.45
CA PHE A 2 11.21 35.31 -48.02
C PHE A 2 9.70 35.05 -48.05
N LEU A 3 9.27 33.97 -48.70
CA LEU A 3 7.94 33.41 -48.61
C LEU A 3 7.89 32.45 -47.40
N LEU A 4 7.21 32.86 -46.33
CA LEU A 4 6.88 31.99 -45.20
C LEU A 4 5.76 31.02 -45.61
N SER A 5 6.11 29.74 -45.71
CA SER A 5 5.14 28.63 -45.78
C SER A 5 4.60 28.36 -44.37
N ILE A 6 3.37 28.78 -44.08
CA ILE A 6 2.63 28.35 -42.89
C ILE A 6 2.09 26.94 -43.17
N LYS A 7 2.76 25.92 -42.62
CA LYS A 7 2.19 24.57 -42.54
C LYS A 7 1.22 24.54 -41.35
N PHE A 8 -0.07 24.33 -41.63
CA PHE A 8 -1.06 23.98 -40.61
C PHE A 8 -0.66 22.63 -39.99
N LEU A 9 -0.14 22.65 -38.77
CA LEU A 9 -0.05 21.48 -37.92
C LEU A 9 -1.41 21.35 -37.21
N ILE A 10 -2.26 20.46 -37.72
CA ILE A 10 -3.46 20.03 -36.98
C ILE A 10 -2.95 19.14 -35.83
N VAL A 11 -2.70 19.75 -34.67
CA VAL A 11 -2.60 19.01 -33.42
C VAL A 11 -4.02 18.59 -33.08
N ALA A 12 -4.38 17.37 -33.50
CA ALA A 12 -5.56 16.70 -32.99
C ALA A 12 -5.35 16.52 -31.49
N PHE A 13 -5.91 17.44 -30.69
CA PHE A 13 -6.19 17.18 -29.30
C PHE A 13 -7.13 15.98 -29.27
N PHE A 14 -6.57 14.80 -29.07
CA PHE A 14 -7.31 13.75 -28.39
C PHE A 14 -7.60 14.30 -27.01
N LEU A 15 -8.75 14.96 -26.87
CA LEU A 15 -9.50 14.95 -25.63
C LEU A 15 -9.78 13.47 -25.37
N SER A 16 -8.80 12.75 -24.80
CA SER A 16 -9.10 11.56 -24.04
C SER A 16 -10.16 12.04 -23.08
N GLN A 17 -11.36 11.50 -23.21
CA GLN A 17 -12.37 11.66 -22.19
C GLN A 17 -11.76 11.06 -20.93
N ASN A 18 -11.06 11.90 -20.18
CA ASN A 18 -10.91 11.76 -18.75
C ASN A 18 -12.36 11.88 -18.28
N ILE A 19 -13.06 10.74 -18.32
CA ILE A 19 -14.13 10.46 -17.39
C ILE A 19 -13.49 10.87 -16.08
N LEU A 20 -13.94 12.00 -15.52
CA LEU A 20 -13.78 12.33 -14.13
C LEU A 20 -14.34 11.11 -13.41
N GLN A 21 -13.49 10.12 -13.15
CA GLN A 21 -13.79 9.07 -12.22
C GLN A 21 -13.95 9.82 -10.91
N THR A 22 -15.20 9.99 -10.51
CA THR A 22 -15.57 10.50 -9.21
C THR A 22 -15.03 9.51 -8.20
N CYS A 23 -13.78 9.71 -7.80
CA CYS A 23 -13.18 9.00 -6.70
C CYS A 23 -13.93 9.45 -5.45
N GLN A 24 -14.63 8.52 -4.80
CA GLN A 24 -15.31 8.84 -3.55
C GLN A 24 -14.25 9.10 -2.48
N GLN A 25 -14.05 10.38 -2.15
CA GLN A 25 -13.21 10.80 -1.03
C GLN A 25 -13.96 10.54 0.28
N LEU A 26 -13.34 9.83 1.21
CA LEU A 26 -13.91 9.59 2.54
C LEU A 26 -13.39 10.65 3.53
N PRO A 27 -14.25 11.53 4.09
CA PRO A 27 -13.82 12.54 5.06
C PRO A 27 -13.48 11.90 6.42
N ILE A 28 -12.30 12.23 6.96
CA ILE A 28 -11.70 11.51 8.09
C ILE A 28 -12.37 11.82 9.45
N SER A 29 -12.82 13.06 9.70
CA SER A 29 -12.90 13.56 11.07
C SER A 29 -14.04 13.04 11.99
N LYS A 30 -15.04 12.32 11.47
CA LYS A 30 -16.16 11.80 12.31
C LYS A 30 -16.10 10.29 12.60
N ASN A 31 -15.31 9.53 11.85
CA ASN A 31 -15.33 8.06 11.91
C ASN A 31 -13.95 7.44 12.22
N PHE A 32 -13.00 8.25 12.69
CA PHE A 32 -11.65 7.79 13.00
C PHE A 32 -11.44 7.55 14.49
N PHE A 33 -10.93 6.37 14.83
CA PHE A 33 -10.63 5.91 16.18
C PHE A 33 -9.20 5.40 16.25
N GLN A 34 -8.61 5.45 17.44
CA GLN A 34 -7.24 5.01 17.70
C GLN A 34 -7.25 3.94 18.80
N ILE A 35 -6.46 2.90 18.59
CA ILE A 35 -6.10 1.95 19.65
C ILE A 35 -4.61 2.11 19.93
N GLU A 36 -4.29 2.77 21.04
CA GLU A 36 -2.92 3.00 21.48
C GLU A 36 -2.17 1.69 21.73
N LEU A 37 -0.93 1.61 21.29
CA LEU A 37 -0.01 0.49 21.49
C LEU A 37 0.70 0.62 22.83
N THR A 38 0.98 -0.51 23.48
CA THR A 38 1.69 -0.54 24.75
C THR A 38 3.19 -0.39 24.55
N GLN A 39 3.72 0.83 24.80
CA GLN A 39 5.15 1.16 24.75
C GLN A 39 5.82 0.75 23.43
N ALA A 40 5.09 0.90 22.31
CA ALA A 40 5.56 0.55 20.99
C ALA A 40 5.13 1.60 19.98
N THR A 41 5.79 1.59 18.83
CA THR A 41 5.32 2.30 17.65
C THR A 41 5.29 1.34 16.48
N GLY A 42 4.65 1.81 15.43
CA GLY A 42 4.76 1.25 14.11
C GLY A 42 4.00 -0.05 13.97
N PRO A 43 2.66 -0.08 14.07
CA PRO A 43 1.91 -1.22 13.57
C PRO A 43 2.11 -1.28 12.05
N GLU A 44 3.20 -1.91 11.61
CA GLU A 44 3.70 -1.88 10.24
C GLU A 44 2.82 -2.71 9.31
N SER A 45 2.27 -3.81 9.85
CA SER A 45 1.33 -4.70 9.16
C SER A 45 0.30 -5.26 10.14
N ILE A 46 -0.89 -5.53 9.61
CA ILE A 46 -2.09 -5.92 10.32
C ILE A 46 -2.61 -7.25 9.74
N ALA A 47 -3.12 -8.11 10.61
CA ALA A 47 -3.79 -9.35 10.21
C ALA A 47 -4.95 -9.68 11.14
N PHE A 48 -5.92 -10.43 10.60
CA PHE A 48 -6.93 -11.16 11.36
C PHE A 48 -6.74 -12.63 11.08
N ASP A 49 -7.04 -13.49 12.05
CA ASP A 49 -6.97 -14.94 11.83
C ASP A 49 -8.25 -15.46 11.17
N CYS A 50 -8.23 -16.76 10.80
CA CYS A 50 -9.37 -17.41 10.14
C CYS A 50 -10.62 -17.56 11.01
N LYS A 51 -10.53 -17.26 12.31
CA LYS A 51 -11.67 -17.19 13.23
C LYS A 51 -12.18 -15.75 13.39
N ASN A 52 -11.66 -14.82 12.58
CA ASN A 52 -11.92 -13.39 12.66
C ASN A 52 -11.47 -12.77 13.98
N GLU A 53 -10.54 -13.38 14.70
CA GLU A 53 -9.95 -12.78 15.90
C GLU A 53 -8.77 -11.86 15.52
N GLY A 54 -8.47 -10.92 16.42
CA GLY A 54 -7.45 -9.89 16.24
C GLY A 54 -8.00 -8.50 16.54
N PRO A 55 -7.40 -7.43 15.97
CA PRO A 55 -6.27 -7.47 15.04
C PRO A 55 -4.96 -7.95 15.69
N TYR A 56 -4.10 -8.56 14.88
CA TYR A 56 -2.68 -8.77 15.15
C TYR A 56 -1.88 -7.68 14.45
N VAL A 57 -0.89 -7.10 15.12
CA VAL A 57 -0.01 -6.08 14.54
C VAL A 57 1.45 -6.40 14.78
N GLY A 58 2.28 -6.30 13.75
CA GLY A 58 3.74 -6.28 13.92
C GLY A 58 4.19 -4.87 14.28
N VAL A 59 4.95 -4.72 15.38
CA VAL A 59 5.48 -3.43 15.84
C VAL A 59 6.98 -3.27 15.54
N SER A 60 7.48 -2.03 15.55
CA SER A 60 8.85 -1.69 15.12
C SER A 60 9.94 -2.35 15.95
N ASP A 61 9.67 -2.70 17.21
CA ASP A 61 10.62 -3.39 18.10
C ASP A 61 10.71 -4.91 17.84
N GLY A 62 9.99 -5.41 16.85
CA GLY A 62 10.02 -6.82 16.46
C GLY A 62 8.91 -7.67 17.06
N ARG A 63 8.14 -7.18 18.05
CA ARG A 63 7.00 -7.91 18.61
C ARG A 63 5.83 -7.99 17.62
N ILE A 64 5.00 -9.01 17.84
CA ILE A 64 3.65 -9.13 17.28
C ILE A 64 2.70 -9.04 18.45
N LEU A 65 1.78 -8.07 18.42
CA LEU A 65 0.77 -7.86 19.45
C LEU A 65 -0.60 -8.33 18.94
N LYS A 66 -1.40 -8.95 19.80
CA LYS A 66 -2.82 -9.29 19.55
C LYS A 66 -3.70 -8.39 20.40
N TRP A 67 -4.67 -7.72 19.77
CA TRP A 67 -5.71 -6.99 20.50
C TRP A 67 -6.73 -7.99 21.08
N GLN A 68 -7.04 -7.85 22.37
CA GLN A 68 -7.98 -8.73 23.07
C GLN A 68 -9.27 -8.01 23.51
N GLY A 69 -9.56 -6.84 22.92
CA GLY A 69 -10.69 -6.00 23.30
C GLY A 69 -10.34 -4.98 24.38
N SER A 70 -11.22 -4.00 24.58
CA SER A 70 -10.99 -2.84 25.45
C SER A 70 -10.69 -3.19 26.91
N ASN A 71 -11.20 -4.32 27.40
CA ASN A 71 -11.02 -4.74 28.80
C ASN A 71 -9.65 -5.38 29.06
N LEU A 72 -9.03 -5.98 28.04
CA LEU A 72 -7.78 -6.73 28.17
C LEU A 72 -6.60 -6.03 27.49
N GLY A 73 -6.87 -5.21 26.47
CA GLY A 73 -5.85 -4.45 25.76
C GLY A 73 -5.01 -5.29 24.80
N TRP A 74 -3.81 -4.80 24.51
CA TRP A 74 -2.81 -5.50 23.71
C TRP A 74 -2.06 -6.53 24.53
N LYS A 75 -1.88 -7.72 23.96
CA LYS A 75 -1.03 -8.78 24.51
C LYS A 75 0.06 -9.15 23.52
N GLU A 76 1.28 -9.33 24.00
CA GLU A 76 2.35 -9.91 23.20
C GLU A 76 1.97 -11.33 22.76
N PHE A 77 2.03 -11.58 21.46
CA PHE A 77 1.69 -12.85 20.83
C PHE A 77 2.95 -13.60 20.38
N ALA A 78 3.90 -12.90 19.78
CA ALA A 78 5.16 -13.47 19.30
C ALA A 78 6.23 -12.39 19.16
N ILE A 79 7.48 -12.80 18.94
CA ILE A 79 8.62 -11.93 18.65
C ILE A 79 9.27 -12.40 17.34
N THR A 80 9.50 -11.47 16.41
CA THR A 80 10.27 -11.70 15.19
C THR A 80 11.77 -11.47 15.44
N SER A 81 12.63 -11.77 14.46
CA SER A 81 14.07 -11.54 14.63
C SER A 81 14.36 -10.07 15.01
N PRO A 82 15.17 -9.81 16.06
CA PRO A 82 15.45 -8.45 16.53
C PRO A 82 16.30 -7.61 15.56
N ASN A 83 16.93 -8.24 14.56
CA ASN A 83 17.74 -7.56 13.55
C ASN A 83 16.90 -7.14 12.33
N ARG A 84 16.31 -5.94 12.38
CA ARG A 84 15.63 -5.31 11.24
C ARG A 84 16.43 -4.10 10.72
N GLN A 85 17.26 -4.28 9.69
CA GLN A 85 17.98 -3.17 9.03
C GLN A 85 17.09 -2.48 7.96
N ILE A 86 15.93 -1.95 8.35
CA ILE A 86 14.94 -1.39 7.41
C ILE A 86 15.42 -0.08 6.76
N LEU A 87 16.10 0.78 7.53
CA LEU A 87 16.50 2.11 7.05
C LEU A 87 17.63 2.07 6.00
N PHE A 88 18.51 1.06 6.07
CA PHE A 88 19.67 0.96 5.17
C PHE A 88 19.29 0.58 3.73
N SER A 89 18.23 -0.20 3.51
CA SER A 89 17.80 -0.61 2.16
C SER A 89 17.03 0.47 1.40
N ALA A 90 16.30 1.35 2.11
CA ALA A 90 15.54 2.43 1.48
C ALA A 90 16.45 3.55 0.90
N ILE A 91 17.60 3.80 1.53
CA ILE A 91 18.47 4.96 1.21
C ILE A 91 19.49 4.64 0.09
N THR A 92 19.77 3.37 -0.19
CA THR A 92 20.81 2.95 -1.15
C THR A 92 20.34 2.89 -2.60
N PHE A 93 19.06 3.17 -2.88
CA PHE A 93 18.42 2.93 -4.18
C PHE A 93 18.68 1.52 -4.73
N ASP A 94 18.90 0.55 -3.83
CA ASP A 94 19.27 -0.79 -4.24
C ASP A 94 18.12 -1.46 -5.00
N ARG A 95 18.49 -2.29 -5.98
CA ARG A 95 17.56 -3.14 -6.71
C ARG A 95 17.77 -4.60 -6.36
N SER A 96 18.18 -4.86 -5.13
CA SER A 96 18.48 -6.22 -4.66
C SER A 96 17.21 -6.99 -4.26
N GLY A 97 16.06 -6.30 -4.22
CA GLY A 97 14.77 -6.84 -3.86
C GLY A 97 14.37 -8.05 -4.69
N ARG A 98 13.67 -8.98 -4.04
CA ARG A 98 13.26 -10.27 -4.59
C ARG A 98 11.81 -10.55 -4.26
N LEU A 99 11.11 -11.19 -5.19
CA LEU A 99 9.85 -11.87 -4.93
C LEU A 99 10.16 -13.34 -4.67
N LEU A 100 9.73 -13.85 -3.51
CA LEU A 100 9.98 -15.21 -3.06
C LEU A 100 8.66 -15.98 -2.97
N LYS A 101 8.70 -17.26 -3.30
CA LYS A 101 7.61 -18.21 -3.05
C LYS A 101 8.09 -19.26 -2.06
N TYR A 102 7.30 -19.50 -1.02
CA TYR A 102 7.52 -20.56 -0.06
C TYR A 102 6.48 -21.67 -0.25
N ASP A 103 6.91 -22.92 -0.34
CA ASP A 103 6.03 -24.09 -0.32
C ASP A 103 6.02 -24.70 1.09
N PRO A 104 4.90 -24.64 1.83
CA PRO A 104 4.85 -25.16 3.20
C PRO A 104 4.89 -26.70 3.28
N ARG A 105 4.60 -27.42 2.19
CA ARG A 105 4.64 -28.90 2.15
C ARG A 105 6.07 -29.38 2.00
N THR A 106 6.82 -28.79 1.07
CA THR A 106 8.24 -29.17 0.83
C THR A 106 9.22 -28.38 1.70
N LYS A 107 8.76 -27.27 2.31
CA LYS A 107 9.55 -26.28 3.05
C LYS A 107 10.59 -25.56 2.19
N GLU A 108 10.41 -25.55 0.87
CA GLU A 108 11.34 -24.92 -0.06
C GLU A 108 10.99 -23.44 -0.30
N VAL A 109 12.03 -22.63 -0.47
CA VAL A 109 11.92 -21.23 -0.91
C VAL A 109 12.50 -21.13 -2.32
N SER A 110 11.71 -20.60 -3.24
CA SER A 110 12.13 -20.31 -4.61
C SER A 110 12.11 -18.80 -4.88
N VAL A 111 13.06 -18.32 -5.67
CA VAL A 111 13.10 -16.92 -6.12
C VAL A 111 12.29 -16.81 -7.40
N MET A 112 11.14 -16.14 -7.35
CA MET A 112 10.28 -15.91 -8.53
C MET A 112 10.82 -14.78 -9.41
N TYR A 113 11.32 -13.71 -8.77
CA TYR A 113 11.81 -12.52 -9.47
C TYR A 113 12.89 -11.82 -8.65
N LYS A 114 13.84 -11.16 -9.33
CA LYS A 114 14.95 -10.39 -8.74
C LYS A 114 15.00 -9.02 -9.42
N GLY A 115 15.67 -8.06 -8.80
CA GLY A 115 15.88 -6.75 -9.42
C GLY A 115 14.82 -5.70 -9.03
N LEU A 116 14.00 -5.98 -8.02
CA LEU A 116 12.97 -5.06 -7.55
C LEU A 116 13.60 -3.95 -6.71
N ALA A 117 13.18 -2.72 -6.94
CA ALA A 117 13.61 -1.54 -6.20
C ALA A 117 12.71 -1.32 -4.98
N PHE A 118 13.14 -1.83 -3.83
CA PHE A 118 12.42 -1.75 -2.55
C PHE A 118 10.96 -2.25 -2.63
N PRO A 119 10.75 -3.57 -2.85
CA PRO A 119 9.41 -4.15 -2.89
C PRO A 119 8.81 -4.28 -1.49
N ASN A 120 7.85 -3.43 -1.13
CA ASN A 120 7.27 -3.41 0.23
C ASN A 120 6.03 -4.28 0.38
N GLY A 121 5.07 -4.14 -0.53
CA GLY A 121 3.79 -4.84 -0.47
C GLY A 121 3.67 -5.96 -1.50
N VAL A 122 3.02 -7.05 -1.10
CA VAL A 122 2.60 -8.13 -2.01
C VAL A 122 1.17 -8.58 -1.67
N ALA A 123 0.33 -8.77 -2.69
CA ALA A 123 -1.04 -9.29 -2.53
C ALA A 123 -1.40 -10.26 -3.65
N LEU A 124 -2.04 -11.38 -3.31
CA LEU A 124 -2.53 -12.36 -4.28
C LEU A 124 -3.95 -11.99 -4.73
N SER A 125 -4.29 -12.24 -5.99
CA SER A 125 -5.65 -12.11 -6.48
C SER A 125 -6.57 -13.14 -5.84
N LYS A 126 -7.87 -12.85 -5.78
CA LYS A 126 -8.86 -13.72 -5.13
C LYS A 126 -8.96 -15.12 -5.77
N ASP A 127 -8.77 -15.21 -7.07
CA ASP A 127 -8.77 -16.44 -7.86
C ASP A 127 -7.37 -17.08 -7.98
N HIS A 128 -6.36 -16.49 -7.33
CA HIS A 128 -4.95 -16.89 -7.37
C HIS A 128 -4.29 -16.86 -8.77
N SER A 129 -4.90 -16.21 -9.76
CA SER A 129 -4.38 -16.12 -11.13
C SER A 129 -3.25 -15.10 -11.30
N PHE A 130 -3.13 -14.12 -10.41
CA PHE A 130 -2.05 -13.14 -10.41
C PHE A 130 -1.71 -12.66 -9.00
N LEU A 131 -0.57 -12.00 -8.85
CA LEU A 131 -0.22 -11.24 -7.65
C LEU A 131 0.23 -9.83 -8.03
N LEU A 132 0.06 -8.90 -7.10
CA LEU A 132 0.52 -7.52 -7.21
C LEU A 132 1.71 -7.30 -6.27
N VAL A 133 2.65 -6.47 -6.70
CA VAL A 133 3.80 -6.01 -5.90
C VAL A 133 3.86 -4.48 -5.94
N ALA A 134 3.95 -3.85 -4.78
CA ALA A 134 4.30 -2.44 -4.65
C ALA A 134 5.81 -2.27 -4.75
N GLU A 135 6.29 -1.60 -5.79
CA GLU A 135 7.70 -1.24 -5.94
C GLU A 135 7.90 0.23 -5.58
N SER A 136 8.36 0.46 -4.35
CA SER A 136 8.25 1.74 -3.67
C SER A 136 9.09 2.84 -4.31
N ILE A 137 10.36 2.56 -4.60
CA ILE A 137 11.29 3.52 -5.22
C ILE A 137 10.85 3.88 -6.65
N LYS A 138 10.19 2.96 -7.35
CA LYS A 138 9.65 3.19 -8.70
C LYS A 138 8.23 3.75 -8.69
N MET A 139 7.63 3.90 -7.51
CA MET A 139 6.27 4.40 -7.30
C MET A 139 5.25 3.72 -8.21
N ARG A 140 5.28 2.39 -8.29
CA ARG A 140 4.40 1.65 -9.21
C ARG A 140 3.92 0.35 -8.62
N ILE A 141 2.82 -0.14 -9.19
CA ILE A 141 2.29 -1.48 -8.93
C ILE A 141 2.62 -2.37 -10.12
N LEU A 142 3.31 -3.48 -9.83
CA LEU A 142 3.62 -4.53 -10.79
C LEU A 142 2.62 -5.68 -10.63
N LYS A 143 2.14 -6.22 -11.73
CA LYS A 143 1.26 -7.40 -11.78
C LYS A 143 2.00 -8.57 -12.38
N PHE A 144 1.99 -9.69 -11.67
CA PHE A 144 2.64 -10.93 -12.06
C PHE A 144 1.57 -11.99 -12.25
N LYS A 145 1.43 -12.53 -13.46
CA LYS A 145 0.58 -13.71 -13.68
C LYS A 145 1.18 -14.90 -12.94
N VAL A 146 0.38 -15.59 -12.16
CA VAL A 146 0.78 -16.85 -11.53
C VAL A 146 0.62 -17.94 -12.59
N GLN A 147 1.74 -18.54 -12.99
CA GLN A 147 1.77 -19.60 -14.00
C GLN A 147 2.29 -20.88 -13.37
N ASP A 148 1.65 -21.99 -13.72
CA ASP A 148 2.17 -23.32 -13.39
C ASP A 148 3.51 -23.55 -14.12
N GLY A 149 4.53 -24.01 -13.41
CA GLY A 149 5.85 -24.32 -13.99
C GLY A 149 6.95 -23.27 -13.77
N GLY A 150 6.63 -22.09 -13.23
CA GLY A 150 7.56 -21.27 -12.43
C GLY A 150 8.79 -20.66 -13.13
N LYS A 151 8.84 -20.54 -14.46
CA LYS A 151 9.97 -19.92 -15.17
C LYS A 151 9.54 -18.69 -15.97
N GLY A 152 10.31 -17.61 -15.88
CA GLY A 152 10.16 -16.43 -16.73
C GLY A 152 9.02 -15.49 -16.33
N TYR A 153 8.88 -15.16 -15.06
CA TYR A 153 7.92 -14.13 -14.63
C TYR A 153 8.33 -12.77 -15.18
N VAL A 154 7.56 -12.27 -16.16
CA VAL A 154 7.68 -10.90 -16.66
C VAL A 154 6.50 -10.11 -16.09
N PRO A 155 6.75 -9.14 -15.19
CA PRO A 155 5.68 -8.32 -14.66
C PRO A 155 5.19 -7.33 -15.72
N GLU A 156 3.88 -7.07 -15.71
CA GLU A 156 3.30 -5.90 -16.34
C GLU A 156 3.20 -4.77 -15.30
N GLN A 157 3.43 -3.52 -15.73
CA GLN A 157 3.15 -2.37 -14.88
C GLN A 157 1.65 -2.11 -14.93
N LEU A 158 0.96 -2.31 -13.80
CA LEU A 158 -0.48 -2.11 -13.70
C LEU A 158 -0.81 -0.62 -13.52
N VAL A 159 -0.13 0.05 -12.59
CA VAL A 159 -0.38 1.46 -12.24
C VAL A 159 0.93 2.19 -11.93
N GLN A 160 1.06 3.43 -12.43
CA GLN A 160 2.04 4.40 -11.93
C GLN A 160 1.37 5.26 -10.85
N LEU A 161 2.02 5.39 -9.69
CA LEU A 161 1.51 6.13 -8.54
C LEU A 161 2.16 7.51 -8.43
N SER A 162 1.42 8.44 -7.84
CA SER A 162 1.89 9.80 -7.52
C SER A 162 2.66 9.91 -6.21
N ARG A 163 2.69 8.83 -5.41
CA ARG A 163 3.38 8.73 -4.12
C ARG A 163 4.03 7.36 -3.96
N ILE A 164 4.94 7.26 -2.99
CA ILE A 164 5.64 6.04 -2.63
C ILE A 164 4.63 5.05 -2.04
N PRO A 165 4.37 3.89 -2.68
CA PRO A 165 3.55 2.86 -2.09
C PRO A 165 4.29 2.17 -0.95
N ASP A 166 3.53 1.54 -0.07
CA ASP A 166 4.04 0.65 0.97
C ASP A 166 3.34 -0.71 0.84
N ASN A 167 2.56 -1.16 1.83
CA ASN A 167 1.85 -2.42 1.72
C ASN A 167 0.66 -2.37 0.74
N ILE A 168 0.35 -3.53 0.15
CA ILE A 168 -0.87 -3.80 -0.62
C ILE A 168 -1.65 -4.89 0.09
N LYS A 169 -2.97 -4.72 0.25
CA LYS A 169 -3.87 -5.75 0.79
C LYS A 169 -5.08 -5.96 -0.12
N SER A 170 -5.35 -7.22 -0.44
CA SER A 170 -6.59 -7.64 -1.10
C SER A 170 -7.73 -7.70 -0.09
N ASN A 171 -8.94 -7.30 -0.49
CA ASN A 171 -10.16 -7.51 0.29
C ASN A 171 -10.98 -8.70 -0.25
N GLU A 172 -12.07 -9.03 0.44
CA GLU A 172 -12.95 -10.16 0.09
C GLU A 172 -13.64 -10.02 -1.29
N LYS A 173 -13.68 -8.80 -1.83
CA LYS A 173 -14.23 -8.51 -3.17
C LYS A 173 -13.21 -8.70 -4.29
N GLY A 174 -11.94 -8.96 -3.97
CA GLY A 174 -10.85 -9.03 -4.96
C GLY A 174 -10.32 -7.66 -5.39
N GLU A 175 -10.58 -6.62 -4.58
CA GLU A 175 -10.04 -5.27 -4.76
C GLU A 175 -8.78 -5.10 -3.90
N PHE A 176 -7.94 -4.11 -4.22
CA PHE A 176 -6.64 -3.93 -3.60
C PHE A 176 -6.48 -2.54 -3.01
N TRP A 177 -6.31 -2.46 -1.70
CA TRP A 177 -5.84 -1.24 -1.04
C TRP A 177 -4.33 -1.15 -1.13
N VAL A 178 -3.84 -0.03 -1.62
CA VAL A 178 -2.43 0.35 -1.63
C VAL A 178 -2.25 1.49 -0.63
N ALA A 179 -1.45 1.26 0.41
CA ALA A 179 -1.03 2.33 1.30
C ALA A 179 -0.02 3.22 0.59
N LEU A 180 -0.18 4.53 0.69
CA LEU A 180 0.75 5.50 0.15
C LEU A 180 1.47 6.14 1.33
N ASN A 181 2.69 5.66 1.59
CA ASN A 181 3.48 6.19 2.68
C ASN A 181 4.01 7.56 2.29
N THR A 182 3.65 8.55 3.10
CA THR A 182 3.84 9.94 2.75
C THR A 182 5.18 10.50 3.21
N GLY A 183 5.85 9.91 4.22
CA GLY A 183 7.16 10.37 4.73
C GLY A 183 7.26 11.89 4.91
N ARG A 184 6.19 12.55 5.39
CA ARG A 184 5.99 14.00 5.20
C ARG A 184 6.39 14.85 6.40
N GLU A 185 7.13 15.92 6.10
CA GLU A 185 7.14 17.21 6.83
C GLU A 185 6.35 18.32 6.10
N SER A 186 5.97 18.19 4.82
CA SER A 186 5.29 19.29 4.06
C SER A 186 4.19 18.84 3.08
N ILE A 187 3.15 19.68 2.98
CA ILE A 187 1.91 19.50 2.19
C ILE A 187 2.16 19.77 0.70
N GLN A 188 1.57 18.97 -0.20
CA GLN A 188 1.43 19.34 -1.62
C GLN A 188 0.07 20.04 -1.80
N THR A 189 0.10 21.33 -2.10
CA THR A 189 -1.08 22.09 -2.54
C THR A 189 -1.22 21.99 -4.05
N ASP A 190 -2.44 21.79 -4.53
CA ASP A 190 -2.76 21.94 -5.95
C ASP A 190 -2.79 23.43 -6.36
N TRP A 191 -3.00 23.68 -7.65
CA TRP A 191 -3.03 25.02 -8.24
C TRP A 191 -4.20 25.91 -7.73
N LEU A 192 -5.17 25.31 -7.05
CA LEU A 192 -6.32 25.98 -6.43
C LEU A 192 -6.11 26.18 -4.91
N GLY A 193 -4.98 25.74 -4.37
CA GLY A 193 -4.66 25.84 -2.95
C GLY A 193 -5.25 24.73 -2.07
N PHE A 194 -5.85 23.68 -2.66
CA PHE A 194 -6.28 22.52 -1.91
C PHE A 194 -5.10 21.59 -1.63
N SER A 195 -4.96 21.17 -0.37
CA SER A 195 -4.03 20.10 -0.01
C SER A 195 -4.59 18.77 -0.50
N ILE A 196 -3.93 18.13 -1.48
CA ILE A 196 -4.27 16.76 -1.90
C ILE A 196 -3.25 15.81 -1.26
N ASP A 197 -3.70 15.06 -0.26
CA ASP A 197 -2.88 14.17 0.56
C ASP A 197 -3.37 12.73 0.44
N PRO A 198 -3.20 12.04 -0.71
CA PRO A 198 -3.63 10.66 -0.80
C PRO A 198 -2.74 9.78 0.08
N ILE A 199 -3.35 9.18 1.10
CA ILE A 199 -2.68 8.24 2.03
C ILE A 199 -2.96 6.79 1.66
N GLY A 200 -3.94 6.56 0.79
CA GLY A 200 -4.28 5.25 0.28
C GLY A 200 -5.22 5.29 -0.89
N VAL A 201 -5.07 4.34 -1.80
CA VAL A 201 -5.93 4.21 -2.98
C VAL A 201 -6.37 2.75 -3.11
N LYS A 202 -7.66 2.54 -3.38
CA LYS A 202 -8.22 1.23 -3.70
C LYS A 202 -8.33 1.08 -5.21
N TYR A 203 -7.83 -0.04 -5.72
CA TYR A 203 -7.89 -0.42 -7.12
C TYR A 203 -8.69 -1.70 -7.34
N ASP A 204 -9.29 -1.85 -8.52
CA ASP A 204 -9.69 -3.17 -9.01
C ASP A 204 -8.49 -3.93 -9.62
N GLN A 205 -8.78 -5.12 -10.16
CA GLN A 205 -7.78 -6.01 -10.78
C GLN A 205 -7.12 -5.46 -12.06
N ASP A 206 -7.72 -4.44 -12.68
CA ASP A 206 -7.29 -3.82 -13.92
C ASP A 206 -6.60 -2.47 -13.67
N GLY A 207 -6.41 -2.09 -12.39
CA GLY A 207 -5.74 -0.87 -11.99
C GLY A 207 -6.65 0.37 -12.01
N LYS A 208 -7.97 0.18 -12.10
CA LYS A 208 -8.93 1.27 -12.02
C LYS A 208 -9.11 1.72 -10.58
N VAL A 209 -9.06 3.03 -10.35
CA VAL A 209 -9.31 3.59 -9.01
C VAL A 209 -10.79 3.42 -8.64
N LEU A 210 -11.04 2.84 -7.46
CA LEU A 210 -12.36 2.67 -6.87
C LEU A 210 -12.61 3.66 -5.73
N LYS A 211 -11.62 3.88 -4.86
CA LYS A 211 -11.70 4.81 -3.71
C LYS A 211 -10.32 5.41 -3.42
N GLN A 212 -10.30 6.57 -2.76
CA GLN A 212 -9.08 7.22 -2.26
C GLN A 212 -9.34 7.78 -0.87
N LEU A 213 -8.39 7.55 0.03
CA LEU A 213 -8.34 8.20 1.33
C LEU A 213 -7.41 9.40 1.25
N ASP A 214 -7.89 10.54 1.73
CA ASP A 214 -7.11 11.77 1.83
C ASP A 214 -6.77 12.03 3.30
N GLY A 215 -5.48 12.19 3.62
CA GLY A 215 -4.95 12.51 4.95
C GLY A 215 -5.19 13.95 5.40
N ASN A 216 -5.70 14.81 4.51
CA ASN A 216 -5.99 16.23 4.72
C ASN A 216 -4.78 17.05 5.21
N GLY A 217 -3.55 16.63 4.91
CA GLY A 217 -2.33 17.35 5.26
C GLY A 217 -1.96 17.33 6.75
N GLY A 218 -2.70 16.58 7.57
CA GLY A 218 -2.52 16.55 9.03
C GLY A 218 -1.44 15.58 9.51
N LEU A 219 -0.95 15.79 10.73
CA LEU A 219 0.04 14.89 11.35
C LEU A 219 -0.50 13.48 11.61
N THR A 220 -1.82 13.30 11.68
CA THR A 220 -2.46 12.00 11.96
C THR A 220 -2.06 10.93 10.93
N PHE A 221 -1.97 11.30 9.65
CA PHE A 221 -1.68 10.36 8.56
C PHE A 221 -0.40 10.70 7.79
N ASN A 222 0.53 11.42 8.42
CA ASN A 222 1.82 11.75 7.79
C ASN A 222 2.73 10.52 7.57
N SER A 223 2.32 9.34 8.05
CA SER A 223 2.86 8.03 7.68
C SER A 223 1.78 6.97 7.77
N VAL A 224 1.51 6.29 6.66
CA VAL A 224 0.60 5.14 6.55
C VAL A 224 1.37 4.02 5.84
N SER A 225 1.59 2.90 6.53
CA SER A 225 2.32 1.75 5.98
C SER A 225 1.38 0.68 5.43
N GLU A 226 0.15 0.62 5.92
CA GLU A 226 -0.83 -0.38 5.52
C GLU A 226 -2.26 0.13 5.68
N ILE A 227 -3.14 -0.32 4.77
CA ILE A 227 -4.58 -0.14 4.87
C ILE A 227 -5.23 -1.50 4.62
N LEU A 228 -5.86 -2.04 5.66
CA LEU A 228 -6.56 -3.32 5.61
C LEU A 228 -8.06 -3.08 5.74
N GLU A 229 -8.83 -3.53 4.75
CA GLU A 229 -10.29 -3.54 4.82
C GLU A 229 -10.77 -4.90 5.35
N PHE A 230 -11.45 -4.88 6.49
CA PHE A 230 -11.97 -6.08 7.14
C PHE A 230 -13.36 -5.79 7.75
N ASN A 231 -14.37 -6.59 7.38
CA ASN A 231 -15.76 -6.41 7.81
C ASN A 231 -16.29 -4.97 7.67
N GLY A 232 -16.00 -4.31 6.53
CA GLY A 232 -16.41 -2.94 6.25
C GLY A 232 -15.67 -1.85 7.04
N THR A 233 -14.70 -2.23 7.87
CA THR A 233 -13.85 -1.32 8.64
C THR A 233 -12.47 -1.25 8.01
N LEU A 234 -11.88 -0.05 7.94
CA LEU A 234 -10.49 0.13 7.51
C LEU A 234 -9.59 0.22 8.74
N TYR A 235 -8.53 -0.57 8.75
CA TYR A 235 -7.48 -0.55 9.75
C TYR A 235 -6.22 0.03 9.11
N LEU A 236 -5.68 1.08 9.72
CA LEU A 236 -4.55 1.85 9.19
C LEU A 236 -3.32 1.63 10.07
N GLY A 237 -2.30 1.06 9.45
CA GLY A 237 -0.98 0.85 10.05
C GLY A 237 -0.05 2.04 9.79
N SER A 238 1.02 2.12 10.55
CA SER A 238 2.10 3.10 10.35
C SER A 238 3.43 2.47 10.76
N VAL A 239 4.55 3.04 10.32
CA VAL A 239 5.88 2.70 10.81
C VAL A 239 6.28 3.52 12.05
N VAL A 240 5.59 4.64 12.32
CA VAL A 240 5.99 5.61 13.37
C VAL A 240 4.88 5.93 14.37
N LYS A 241 3.62 5.63 14.08
CA LYS A 241 2.53 5.95 15.01
C LYS A 241 2.49 4.98 16.20
N PRO A 242 2.21 5.48 17.42
CA PRO A 242 2.03 4.65 18.60
C PRO A 242 0.64 4.02 18.68
N TYR A 243 -0.16 4.01 17.61
CA TYR A 243 -1.53 3.51 17.62
C TYR A 243 -1.86 2.78 16.31
N LEU A 244 -2.83 1.87 16.39
CA LEU A 244 -3.58 1.38 15.24
C LEU A 244 -4.73 2.34 14.93
N GLY A 245 -4.80 2.84 13.70
CA GLY A 245 -5.92 3.67 13.25
C GLY A 245 -7.10 2.80 12.78
N ILE A 246 -8.33 3.23 13.09
CA ILE A 246 -9.56 2.55 12.68
C ILE A 246 -10.48 3.57 12.04
N PHE A 247 -10.98 3.27 10.85
CA PHE A 247 -11.93 4.11 10.13
C PHE A 247 -13.16 3.31 9.71
N TYR A 248 -14.33 3.75 10.16
CA TYR A 248 -15.61 3.16 9.73
C TYR A 248 -16.03 3.81 8.40
N ALA A 249 -15.98 3.00 7.33
CA ALA A 249 -16.22 3.41 5.95
C ALA A 249 -17.69 3.29 5.52
#